data_AF-A0A4U6JIC0-F1
#
_entry.id   AF-A0A4U6JIC0-F1
#
_cell.length_a   1.000
_cell.length_b   1.000
_cell.length_c   1.000
_cell.angle_alpha   90.00
_cell.angle_beta   90.00
_cell.angle_gamma   90.00
#
_symmetry.space_group_name_H-M   'P 1'
#
loop_
_entity.id
_entity.type
_entity.pdbx_description
1 polymer ?
#
loop_
_entity_poly.entity_id
_entity_poly.type
_entity_poly.pdbx_seq_one_letter_code
_entity_poly.pdbx_strand_id
1 'polypeptide(L)' 'QRLERVRRLLEQSPENDYTLNELAQRAAMSPSSLRSKFRAAYGCSVFDYLRDCRLER' A
#
# COMPACT_ATOMS: atom_id res chain seq x y z
N GLN A 1 -5.99 -11.27 -0.18
CA GLN A 1 -6.88 -10.60 0.79
C GLN A 1 -6.23 -9.44 1.57
N ARG A 2 -5.23 -9.64 2.46
CA ARG A 2 -4.66 -8.52 3.28
C ARG A 2 -3.99 -7.42 2.44
N LEU A 3 -3.17 -7.82 1.47
CA LEU A 3 -2.48 -6.89 0.56
C LEU A 3 -3.46 -6.14 -0.35
N GLU A 4 -4.49 -6.82 -0.87
CA GLU A 4 -5.56 -6.19 -1.64
C GLU A 4 -6.35 -5.15 -0.84
N ARG A 5 -6.45 -5.31 0.48
CA ARG A 5 -7.09 -4.33 1.35
C ARG A 5 -6.28 -3.04 1.41
N VAL A 6 -4.95 -3.15 1.46
CA VAL A 6 -4.03 -2.01 1.32
C VAL A 6 -4.17 -1.38 -0.06
N ARG A 7 -4.18 -2.19 -1.12
CA ARG A 7 -4.35 -1.70 -2.49
C ARG A 7 -5.62 -0.88 -2.66
N ARG A 8 -6.78 -1.46 -2.28
CA ARG A 8 -8.07 -0.78 -2.37
C ARG A 8 -8.12 0.50 -1.57
N LEU A 9 -7.43 0.57 -0.44
CA LEU A 9 -7.35 1.79 0.36
C LEU A 9 -6.59 2.89 -0.40
N LEU A 10 -5.43 2.56 -0.99
CA LEU A 10 -4.65 3.49 -1.80
C LEU A 10 -5.45 3.99 -3.01
N GLU A 11 -6.24 3.11 -3.64
CA GLU A 11 -7.12 3.47 -4.78
C GLU A 11 -8.31 4.34 -4.38
N GLN A 12 -8.86 4.14 -3.17
CA GLN A 12 -10.01 4.89 -2.69
C GLN A 12 -9.68 6.32 -2.27
N SER A 13 -8.50 6.56 -1.69
CA SER A 13 -8.11 7.90 -1.25
C SER A 13 -6.61 8.16 -1.47
N PRO A 14 -6.13 8.17 -2.72
CA PRO A 14 -4.72 8.33 -3.03
C PRO A 14 -4.14 9.67 -2.54
N GLU A 15 -4.98 10.69 -2.36
CA GLU A 15 -4.60 12.01 -1.82
C GLU A 15 -4.18 12.01 -0.34
N ASN A 16 -4.56 10.98 0.43
CA ASN A 16 -4.20 10.89 1.85
C ASN A 16 -2.70 10.59 2.03
N ASP A 17 -2.13 11.15 3.10
CA ASP A 17 -0.79 10.84 3.56
C ASP A 17 -0.76 9.52 4.32
N TYR A 18 -0.57 8.42 3.59
CA TYR A 18 -0.41 7.11 4.18
C TYR A 18 1.01 6.90 4.71
N THR A 19 1.11 6.46 5.96
CA THR A 19 2.38 5.98 6.51
C THR A 19 2.51 4.47 6.36
N LEU A 20 3.75 3.99 6.23
CA LEU A 20 4.02 2.54 6.16
C LEU A 20 3.45 1.81 7.39
N ASN A 21 3.50 2.45 8.56
CA ASN A 21 3.01 1.89 9.81
C ASN A 21 1.49 1.73 9.81
N GLU A 22 0.74 2.75 9.40
CA GLU A 22 -0.73 2.66 9.24
C GLU A 22 -1.15 1.57 8.27
N LEU A 23 -0.49 1.50 7.11
CA LEU A 23 -0.78 0.48 6.11
C LEU A 23 -0.52 -0.93 6.66
N ALA A 24 0.54 -1.08 7.46
CA ALA A 24 0.86 -2.34 8.13
C ALA A 24 -0.21 -2.72 9.17
N GLN A 25 -0.63 -1.76 10.00
CA GLN A 25 -1.69 -1.95 10.98
C GLN A 25 -3.01 -2.37 10.31
N ARG A 26 -3.43 -1.69 9.23
CA ARG A 26 -4.64 -2.04 8.47
C ARG A 26 -4.54 -3.41 7.81
N ALA A 27 -3.34 -3.83 7.44
CA ALA A 27 -3.08 -5.14 6.88
C ALA A 27 -2.84 -6.23 7.95
N ALA A 28 -2.92 -5.89 9.24
CA ALA A 28 -2.60 -6.78 10.37
C ALA A 28 -1.23 -7.45 10.23
N MET A 29 -0.20 -6.65 9.91
CA MET A 29 1.18 -7.12 9.72
C MET A 29 2.20 -6.05 10.13
N SER A 30 3.44 -6.46 10.37
CA SER A 30 4.52 -5.52 10.63
C SER A 30 4.92 -4.74 9.35
N PRO A 31 5.43 -3.50 9.48
CA PRO A 31 5.83 -2.67 8.33
C PRO A 31 6.84 -3.36 7.40
N SER A 32 7.80 -4.09 7.96
CA SER A 32 8.79 -4.87 7.20
C SER A 32 8.15 -5.98 6.38
N SER A 33 7.21 -6.72 6.97
CA SER A 33 6.47 -7.78 6.27
C SER A 33 5.56 -7.22 5.19
N LEU A 34 4.89 -6.10 5.45
CA LEU A 34 4.09 -5.42 4.44
C LEU A 34 4.95 -5.03 3.24
N ARG A 35 6.07 -4.35 3.48
CA ARG A 35 6.96 -3.88 2.41
C ARG A 35 7.45 -5.04 1.54
N SER A 36 7.93 -6.11 2.17
CA SER A 36 8.44 -7.28 1.44
C SER A 36 7.33 -8.01 0.69
N LYS A 37 6.18 -8.25 1.33
CA LYS A 37 5.07 -9.00 0.72
C LYS A 37 4.36 -8.21 -0.36
N PHE A 38 4.19 -6.90 -0.18
CA PHE A 38 3.59 -6.03 -1.19
C PHE A 38 4.46 -5.99 -2.45
N ARG A 39 5.77 -5.78 -2.29
CA ARG A 39 6.71 -5.82 -3.42
C ARG A 39 6.77 -7.18 -4.11
N ALA A 40 6.74 -8.27 -3.34
CA ALA A 40 6.71 -9.61 -3.92
C ALA A 40 5.42 -9.91 -4.69
N ALA A 41 4.28 -9.34 -4.27
CA ALA A 41 2.99 -9.57 -4.92
C ALA A 41 2.73 -8.65 -6.12
N TYR A 42 3.17 -7.39 -6.05
CA TYR A 42 2.85 -6.36 -7.05
C TYR A 42 4.07 -5.83 -7.83
N GLY A 43 5.28 -6.29 -7.51
CA GLY A 43 6.53 -5.86 -8.18
C GLY A 43 7.04 -4.48 -7.78
N CYS A 44 6.20 -3.61 -7.22
CA CYS A 44 6.53 -2.23 -6.84
C CYS A 44 6.44 -2.00 -5.32
N SER A 45 6.99 -0.88 -4.84
CA SER A 45 6.77 -0.49 -3.45
C SER A 45 5.35 0.05 -3.25
N VAL A 46 4.85 -0.01 -2.02
CA VAL A 46 3.52 0.51 -1.68
C VAL A 46 3.39 2.01 -1.94
N PHE A 47 4.49 2.76 -1.85
CA PHE A 47 4.54 4.20 -2.14
C PHE A 47 4.65 4.50 -3.62
N ASP A 48 5.36 3.66 -4.39
CA ASP A 48 5.36 3.78 -5.86
C ASP A 48 3.96 3.52 -6.41
N TYR A 49 3.29 2.48 -5.91
CA TYR A 49 1.89 2.21 -6.26
C TYR A 49 0.96 3.39 -5.92
N LEU A 50 1.15 4.02 -4.76
CA LEU A 50 0.41 5.23 -4.38
C LEU A 50 0.70 6.40 -5.32
N ARG A 51 1.96 6.57 -5.75
CA ARG A 51 2.36 7.62 -6.69
C ARG A 51 1.72 7.41 -8.07
N ASP A 52 1.74 6.19 -8.61
CA ASP A 52 1.05 5.86 -9.87
C ASP A 52 -0.45 6.18 -9.77
N CYS A 53 -1.08 5.79 -8.66
CA CYS A 53 -2.51 6.05 -8.44
C CYS A 53 -2.86 7.55 -8.38
N ARG A 54 -1.91 8.41 -7.98
CA ARG A 54 -2.05 9.88 -8.03
C ARG A 54 -1.81 10.47 -9.42
N LEU A 55 -1.02 9.80 -10.25
CA LEU A 55 -0.67 10.24 -11.61
C LEU A 55 -1.71 9.81 -12.65
N GLU A 56 -2.41 8.69 -12.43
CA GLU A 56 -3.47 8.19 -13.31
C GLU A 56 -4.82 8.91 -13.14
N ARG A 57 -4.95 9.86 -12.20
CA ARG A 57 -6.14 10.72 -11.99
C ARG A 57 -5.88 12.16 -12.41
#